data_AF-A0AA40C564-F1
#
_entry.id   AF-A0AA40C564-F1
#
_cell.length_a   1.000
_cell.length_b   1.000
_cell.length_c   1.000
_cell.angle_alpha   90.00
_cell.angle_beta   90.00
_cell.angle_gamma   90.00
#
_symmetry.space_group_name_H-M   'P 1'
#
loop_
_entity.id
_entity.type
_entity.pdbx_description
1 polymer ?
#
loop_
_entity_poly.entity_id
_entity_poly.type
_entity_poly.pdbx_seq_one_letter_code
_entity_poly.pdbx_strand_id
1 'polypeptide(L)'
;MPEIIDLTGSEPDDPPDYSSEYWPIDLTDASLKREATDEATDETAAPANADAGADAGAEQMRALERTDWPIFDALYYDVNKVAEALGFAVTKRRTSNRGPDGIPRRVDLECFEAKQRNKSVATGKRALSKTTKKECLWKAKAVFFVEPINAWKFAIIYEDHCHPVINNFAPFFPVHRRLARTKDVVARILSYSKQPKNTSSDIASLIRKDFPGVQIKPRDCINIIAAEKVRVGGMLTPT
;
A
#
# COMPACT_ATOMS: atom_id res chain seq x y z
N MET A 1 20.30 -46.24 40.80
CA MET A 1 21.08 -46.67 39.61
C MET A 1 21.02 -48.18 39.57
N PRO A 2 20.94 -48.84 38.40
CA PRO A 2 21.05 -48.32 37.02
C PRO A 2 19.68 -48.43 36.24
N GLU A 3 19.46 -47.70 35.13
CA GLU A 3 19.46 -48.15 33.70
C GLU A 3 18.19 -48.91 33.21
N ILE A 4 17.71 -48.86 31.95
CA ILE A 4 17.80 -47.88 30.81
C ILE A 4 16.80 -48.34 29.68
N ILE A 5 16.25 -47.42 28.85
CA ILE A 5 15.66 -47.59 27.47
C ILE A 5 14.48 -48.59 27.25
N ASP A 6 13.54 -48.45 26.30
CA ASP A 6 12.77 -47.29 25.72
C ASP A 6 11.65 -47.84 24.78
N LEU A 7 10.78 -46.99 24.20
CA LEU A 7 9.83 -47.21 23.07
C LEU A 7 8.65 -48.21 23.33
N THR A 8 7.38 -47.92 23.02
CA THR A 8 6.77 -47.31 21.81
C THR A 8 5.36 -46.78 22.12
N GLY A 9 4.89 -45.77 21.39
CA GLY A 9 3.55 -45.20 21.59
C GLY A 9 3.27 -43.96 20.73
N SER A 10 3.40 -44.12 19.41
CA SER A 10 3.27 -43.03 18.44
C SER A 10 1.81 -42.66 18.15
N GLU A 11 1.41 -41.44 18.49
CA GLU A 11 0.36 -40.70 17.79
C GLU A 11 1.03 -39.65 16.88
N PRO A 12 0.56 -39.41 15.65
CA PRO A 12 1.15 -38.43 14.76
C PRO A 12 0.75 -37.02 15.20
N ASP A 13 1.74 -36.17 15.48
CA ASP A 13 1.57 -34.72 15.43
C ASP A 13 1.23 -34.33 13.98
N ASP A 14 -0.06 -34.18 13.66
CA ASP A 14 -0.47 -33.43 12.48
C ASP A 14 0.02 -31.98 12.68
N PRO A 15 0.98 -31.49 11.86
CA PRO A 15 1.43 -30.12 11.98
C PRO A 15 0.26 -29.19 11.64
N PRO A 16 0.10 -28.06 12.34
CA PRO A 16 -0.92 -27.09 11.95
C PRO A 16 -0.68 -26.67 10.50
N ASP A 17 -1.67 -26.89 9.64
CA ASP A 17 -1.66 -26.46 8.24
C ASP A 17 -1.58 -24.92 8.19
N TYR A 18 -0.35 -24.44 8.21
CA TYR A 18 -0.01 -23.04 8.10
C TYR A 18 0.25 -22.65 6.64
N SER A 19 -0.64 -23.10 5.73
CA SER A 19 -0.76 -22.63 4.33
C SER A 19 -1.20 -21.16 4.23
N SER A 20 -0.66 -20.31 5.09
CA SER A 20 -0.67 -18.85 4.99
C SER A 20 0.29 -18.38 3.89
N GLU A 21 0.00 -18.75 2.63
CA GLU A 21 0.69 -18.22 1.45
C GLU A 21 0.34 -16.73 1.18
N TYR A 22 0.49 -15.87 2.18
CA TYR A 22 0.30 -14.43 2.02
C TYR A 22 1.63 -13.72 2.24
N TRP A 23 2.22 -13.23 1.15
CA TRP A 23 3.54 -12.62 1.15
C TRP A 23 3.49 -11.28 1.90
N PRO A 24 4.25 -11.11 2.99
CA PRO A 24 4.39 -9.81 3.62
C PRO A 24 5.30 -8.95 2.75
N ILE A 25 4.74 -8.26 1.75
CA ILE A 25 5.39 -7.08 1.19
C ILE A 25 5.43 -6.07 2.33
N ASP A 26 6.63 -5.85 2.88
CA ASP A 26 6.82 -4.92 3.98
C ASP A 26 6.46 -3.48 3.54
N LEU A 27 5.22 -3.09 3.86
CA LEU A 27 4.68 -1.74 3.66
C LEU A 27 5.09 -0.79 4.81
N THR A 28 6.28 -0.98 5.41
CA THR A 28 6.79 -0.08 6.45
C THR A 28 6.84 1.38 5.98
N ASP A 29 6.48 2.27 6.91
CA ASP A 29 6.44 3.73 6.73
C ASP A 29 7.74 4.36 6.21
N ALA A 30 8.88 3.68 6.39
CA ALA A 30 10.18 4.10 5.87
C ALA A 30 10.16 4.32 4.34
N SER A 31 9.43 3.46 3.63
CA SER A 31 9.30 3.49 2.16
C SER A 31 8.33 4.56 1.63
N LEU A 32 7.63 5.28 2.51
CA LEU A 32 6.73 6.40 2.16
C LEU A 32 7.37 7.78 2.43
N LYS A 33 8.53 7.84 3.09
CA LYS A 33 9.21 9.11 3.44
C LYS A 33 10.17 9.62 2.35
N ARG A 34 10.54 8.79 1.36
CA ARG A 34 11.61 9.08 0.40
C ARG A 34 11.15 9.58 -0.98
N GLU A 35 9.85 9.69 -1.25
CA GLU A 35 9.31 10.00 -2.60
C GLU A 35 8.77 11.44 -2.77
N ALA A 36 9.04 12.35 -1.82
CA ALA A 36 8.52 13.74 -1.85
C ALA A 36 9.41 14.74 -2.65
N THR A 37 10.21 14.24 -3.58
CA THR A 37 11.12 14.99 -4.47
C THR A 37 11.12 14.30 -5.83
N ASP A 38 10.22 14.69 -6.73
CA ASP A 38 10.43 15.74 -7.74
C ASP A 38 9.14 15.93 -8.56
N GLU A 39 9.21 16.62 -9.71
CA GLU A 39 8.11 16.91 -10.65
C GLU A 39 7.10 17.99 -10.17
N ALA A 40 7.44 19.25 -10.45
CA ALA A 40 6.43 20.26 -10.74
C ALA A 40 6.01 20.10 -12.21
N THR A 41 4.72 20.12 -12.49
CA THR A 41 4.16 20.16 -13.85
C THR A 41 3.20 21.33 -14.00
N ASP A 42 3.19 21.89 -15.20
CA ASP A 42 2.57 23.14 -15.59
C ASP A 42 1.03 23.11 -15.54
N GLU A 43 0.40 24.24 -15.22
CA GLU A 43 -1.06 24.35 -15.18
C GLU A 43 -1.60 24.67 -16.58
N THR A 44 -2.43 23.79 -17.15
CA THR A 44 -3.40 24.23 -18.19
C THR A 44 -4.57 23.25 -18.38
N ALA A 45 -5.73 23.83 -18.68
CA ALA A 45 -6.96 23.21 -19.19
C ALA A 45 -7.70 22.19 -18.28
N ALA A 46 -8.73 22.68 -17.60
CA ALA A 46 -9.85 21.86 -17.13
C ALA A 46 -10.80 21.51 -18.29
N PRO A 47 -11.48 20.35 -18.22
CA PRO A 47 -12.85 20.24 -18.70
C PRO A 47 -13.82 19.83 -17.59
N ALA A 48 -15.00 20.45 -17.58
CA ALA A 48 -16.08 20.13 -16.65
C ALA A 48 -16.90 18.92 -17.13
N ASN A 49 -17.10 17.93 -16.24
CA ASN A 49 -18.27 17.04 -16.12
C ASN A 49 -17.91 15.89 -15.17
N ALA A 50 -18.34 15.98 -13.89
CA ALA A 50 -17.99 14.98 -12.86
C ALA A 50 -19.15 14.52 -11.95
N ASP A 51 -20.25 15.27 -11.86
CA ASP A 51 -21.24 15.11 -10.78
C ASP A 51 -21.92 13.73 -10.75
N ALA A 52 -22.36 13.19 -11.89
CA ALA A 52 -23.09 11.91 -11.93
C ALA A 52 -22.24 10.68 -11.57
N GLY A 53 -20.91 10.79 -11.60
CA GLY A 53 -19.98 9.69 -11.24
C GLY A 53 -19.52 9.73 -9.79
N ALA A 54 -19.50 10.91 -9.17
CA ALA A 54 -19.01 11.10 -7.80
C ALA A 54 -19.91 10.41 -6.77
N ASP A 55 -21.22 10.62 -6.85
CA ASP A 55 -22.21 10.07 -5.92
C ASP A 55 -22.21 8.53 -5.91
N ALA A 56 -22.08 7.91 -7.08
CA ALA A 56 -22.03 6.46 -7.22
C ALA A 56 -20.78 5.85 -6.58
N GLY A 57 -19.63 6.51 -6.69
CA GLY A 57 -18.39 6.07 -6.04
C GLY A 57 -18.40 6.32 -4.53
N ALA A 58 -19.02 7.41 -4.06
CA ALA A 58 -19.21 7.67 -2.63
C ALA A 58 -20.02 6.57 -1.95
N GLU A 59 -21.16 6.15 -2.55
CA GLU A 59 -21.93 5.01 -2.03
C GLU A 59 -21.16 3.69 -2.12
N GLN A 60 -20.30 3.47 -3.14
CA GLN A 60 -19.40 2.31 -3.17
C GLN A 60 -18.40 2.31 -2.00
N MET A 61 -17.87 3.48 -1.61
CA MET A 61 -16.96 3.59 -0.47
C MET A 61 -17.69 3.33 0.86
N ARG A 62 -18.91 3.85 1.01
CA ARG A 62 -19.80 3.58 2.17
C ARG A 62 -20.26 2.13 2.24
N ALA A 63 -20.44 1.45 1.10
CA ALA A 63 -20.76 0.03 1.08
C ALA A 63 -19.69 -0.84 1.77
N LEU A 64 -18.41 -0.42 1.75
CA LEU A 64 -17.31 -1.12 2.43
C LEU A 64 -17.44 -1.11 3.97
N GLU A 65 -18.18 -0.15 4.55
CA GLU A 65 -18.47 -0.08 6.00
C GLU A 65 -19.41 -1.20 6.46
N ARG A 66 -20.23 -1.72 5.54
CA ARG A 66 -21.23 -2.76 5.81
C ARG A 66 -20.61 -4.17 5.78
N THR A 67 -19.45 -4.33 5.15
CA THR A 67 -18.73 -5.60 4.98
C THR A 67 -17.86 -5.95 6.19
N ASP A 68 -17.80 -7.25 6.51
CA ASP A 68 -16.84 -7.82 7.46
C ASP A 68 -15.61 -8.37 6.73
N TRP A 69 -14.43 -7.92 7.16
CA TRP A 69 -13.18 -8.22 6.48
C TRP A 69 -12.28 -9.10 7.37
N PRO A 70 -11.96 -10.35 6.97
CA PRO A 70 -11.18 -11.26 7.83
C PRO A 70 -9.73 -10.78 8.02
N ILE A 71 -9.16 -10.10 7.02
CA ILE A 71 -7.79 -9.57 7.05
C ILE A 71 -7.74 -8.10 6.63
N PHE A 72 -6.86 -7.33 7.27
CA PHE A 72 -6.73 -5.89 7.01
C PHE A 72 -6.31 -5.60 5.55
N ASP A 73 -5.42 -6.39 4.97
CA ASP A 73 -4.88 -6.06 3.65
C ASP A 73 -5.90 -6.27 2.51
N ALA A 74 -6.89 -7.16 2.67
CA ALA A 74 -8.02 -7.28 1.76
C ALA A 74 -8.92 -6.03 1.82
N LEU A 75 -9.27 -5.58 3.03
CA LEU A 75 -9.97 -4.31 3.24
C LEU A 75 -9.20 -3.13 2.61
N TYR A 76 -7.89 -3.05 2.87
CA TYR A 76 -7.06 -1.96 2.38
C TYR A 76 -6.90 -1.96 0.85
N TYR A 77 -6.91 -3.13 0.23
CA TYR A 77 -6.93 -3.29 -1.22
C TYR A 77 -8.24 -2.76 -1.81
N ASP A 78 -9.40 -3.23 -1.33
CA ASP A 78 -10.69 -2.81 -1.91
C ASP A 78 -11.04 -1.34 -1.61
N VAL A 79 -10.67 -0.81 -0.43
CA VAL A 79 -10.74 0.65 -0.16
C VAL A 79 -9.94 1.45 -1.18
N ASN A 80 -8.72 0.99 -1.54
CA ASN A 80 -7.92 1.69 -2.53
C ASN A 80 -8.42 1.49 -3.97
N LYS A 81 -9.04 0.36 -4.28
CA LYS A 81 -9.67 0.09 -5.58
C LYS A 81 -10.87 1.02 -5.82
N VAL A 82 -11.71 1.25 -4.80
CA VAL A 82 -12.79 2.25 -4.89
C VAL A 82 -12.22 3.67 -4.92
N ALA A 83 -11.17 3.96 -4.12
CA ALA A 83 -10.49 5.27 -4.19
C ALA A 83 -9.86 5.56 -5.55
N GLU A 84 -9.30 4.54 -6.24
CA GLU A 84 -8.75 4.65 -7.58
C GLU A 84 -9.81 5.04 -8.60
N ALA A 85 -10.97 4.35 -8.57
CA ALA A 85 -12.13 4.69 -9.41
C ALA A 85 -12.67 6.09 -9.11
N LEU A 86 -12.62 6.53 -7.84
CA LEU A 86 -13.01 7.85 -7.39
C LEU A 86 -11.98 8.96 -7.68
N GLY A 87 -10.73 8.64 -8.04
CA GLY A 87 -9.71 9.63 -8.38
C GLY A 87 -8.72 10.04 -7.28
N PHE A 88 -8.61 9.28 -6.18
CA PHE A 88 -7.63 9.51 -5.11
C PHE A 88 -6.94 8.21 -4.65
N ALA A 89 -6.04 8.31 -3.67
CA ALA A 89 -5.42 7.17 -3.01
C ALA A 89 -5.49 7.30 -1.49
N VAL A 90 -5.55 6.17 -0.79
CA VAL A 90 -5.65 6.07 0.67
C VAL A 90 -4.33 5.57 1.25
N THR A 91 -3.91 6.13 2.39
CA THR A 91 -2.68 5.74 3.09
C THR A 91 -2.92 5.39 4.55
N LYS A 92 -2.10 4.47 5.07
CA LYS A 92 -2.01 4.19 6.51
C LYS A 92 -1.38 5.41 7.21
N ARG A 93 -2.11 6.05 8.13
CA ARG A 93 -1.69 7.25 8.89
C ARG A 93 -1.05 6.91 10.23
N ARG A 94 -1.73 6.04 10.99
CA ARG A 94 -1.36 5.65 12.35
C ARG A 94 -1.90 4.25 12.63
N THR A 95 -1.06 3.39 13.18
CA THR A 95 -1.48 2.12 13.78
C THR A 95 -1.58 2.27 15.30
N SER A 96 -2.63 1.73 15.92
CA SER A 96 -2.84 1.78 17.37
C SER A 96 -3.58 0.53 17.86
N ASN A 97 -3.83 0.44 19.18
CA ASN A 97 -4.49 -0.69 19.83
C ASN A 97 -3.84 -2.04 19.46
N ARG A 98 -2.60 -2.30 19.90
CA ARG A 98 -1.91 -3.57 19.60
C ARG A 98 -2.46 -4.69 20.49
N GLY A 99 -2.67 -5.86 19.91
CA GLY A 99 -3.01 -7.06 20.68
C GLY A 99 -1.81 -7.64 21.43
N PRO A 100 -2.01 -8.75 22.18
CA PRO A 100 -0.91 -9.49 22.83
C PRO A 100 0.13 -10.02 21.83
N ASP A 101 -0.31 -10.27 20.60
CA ASP A 101 0.46 -10.59 19.40
C ASP A 101 1.34 -9.44 18.87
N GLY A 102 1.22 -8.23 19.43
CA GLY A 102 1.86 -7.01 18.93
C GLY A 102 1.24 -6.46 17.62
N ILE A 103 0.25 -7.16 17.04
CA ILE A 103 -0.41 -6.79 15.78
C ILE A 103 -1.35 -5.61 16.07
N PRO A 104 -1.32 -4.52 15.28
CA PRO A 104 -2.23 -3.40 15.48
C PRO A 104 -3.66 -3.81 15.12
N ARG A 105 -4.61 -3.54 16.03
CA ARG A 105 -6.05 -3.80 15.86
C ARG A 105 -6.83 -2.52 15.53
N ARG A 106 -6.14 -1.41 15.29
CA ARG A 106 -6.69 -0.19 14.70
C ARG A 106 -5.70 0.47 13.75
N VAL A 107 -6.18 0.86 12.57
CA VAL A 107 -5.44 1.64 11.58
C VAL A 107 -6.26 2.87 11.21
N ASP A 108 -5.74 4.06 11.51
CA ASP A 108 -6.29 5.31 10.99
C ASP A 108 -5.81 5.49 9.54
N LEU A 109 -6.70 5.92 8.65
CA LEU A 109 -6.48 6.09 7.21
C LEU A 109 -6.68 7.55 6.81
N GLU A 110 -5.86 8.05 5.88
CA GLU A 110 -5.96 9.41 5.33
C GLU A 110 -5.68 9.42 3.82
N CYS A 111 -6.23 10.40 3.10
CA CYS A 111 -5.93 10.59 1.68
C CYS A 111 -4.43 10.84 1.46
N PHE A 112 -3.84 10.31 0.39
CA PHE A 112 -2.42 10.48 0.06
C PHE A 112 -1.99 11.96 -0.01
N GLU A 113 -2.87 12.84 -0.49
CA GLU A 113 -2.64 14.29 -0.51
C GLU A 113 -2.48 14.90 0.89
N ALA A 114 -3.08 14.31 1.94
CA ALA A 114 -2.90 14.74 3.34
C ALA A 114 -1.44 14.62 3.82
N LYS A 115 -0.68 13.70 3.20
CA LYS A 115 0.73 13.44 3.50
C LYS A 115 1.67 14.42 2.78
N GLN A 116 1.19 15.08 1.73
CA GLN A 116 2.00 16.02 0.94
C GLN A 116 2.30 17.29 1.71
N ARG A 117 3.56 17.70 1.64
CA ARG A 117 4.04 18.96 2.21
C ARG A 117 4.21 19.96 1.09
N ASN A 118 3.54 21.10 1.19
CA ASN A 118 3.77 22.19 0.25
C ASN A 118 5.22 22.66 0.43
N LYS A 119 6.05 22.50 -0.61
CA LYS A 119 7.33 23.18 -0.71
C LYS A 119 7.05 24.64 -1.07
N SER A 120 7.21 25.55 -0.12
CA SER A 120 7.16 26.97 -0.45
C SER A 120 8.38 27.33 -1.31
N VAL A 121 8.14 27.78 -2.55
CA VAL A 121 9.18 28.34 -3.42
C VAL A 121 9.52 29.74 -2.91
N ALA A 122 10.35 29.79 -1.87
CA ALA A 122 10.84 31.03 -1.30
C ALA A 122 12.12 31.46 -2.04
N THR A 123 11.96 32.26 -3.11
CA THR A 123 13.07 32.93 -3.79
C THR A 123 13.64 34.04 -2.90
N GLY A 124 14.45 33.68 -1.90
CA GLY A 124 15.05 34.67 -1.00
C GLY A 124 15.65 34.06 0.27
N LYS A 125 16.78 34.65 0.72
CA LYS A 125 17.53 34.15 1.88
C LYS A 125 16.72 34.29 3.18
N ARG A 126 16.63 33.18 3.94
CA ARG A 126 16.16 33.10 5.34
C ARG A 126 14.69 33.45 5.62
N ALA A 127 13.76 32.90 4.85
CA ALA A 127 12.41 32.64 5.37
C ALA A 127 12.37 31.22 5.97
N LEU A 128 11.84 31.07 7.18
CA LEU A 128 11.53 29.74 7.74
C LEU A 128 10.51 29.06 6.82
N SER A 129 10.92 28.01 6.10
CA SER A 129 10.04 27.25 5.22
C SER A 129 8.99 26.50 6.03
N LYS A 130 7.87 27.17 6.35
CA LYS A 130 6.67 26.54 6.87
C LYS A 130 6.12 25.61 5.79
N THR A 131 6.58 24.36 5.84
CA THR A 131 6.07 23.25 5.05
C THR A 131 4.69 22.86 5.58
N THR A 132 3.71 23.73 5.33
CA THR A 132 2.31 23.47 5.66
C THR A 132 1.90 22.21 4.91
N LYS A 133 1.40 21.21 5.65
CA LYS A 133 0.80 20.04 5.04
C LYS A 133 -0.45 20.48 4.28
N LYS A 134 -0.69 19.88 3.12
CA LYS A 134 -1.96 20.03 2.41
C LYS A 134 -2.99 19.17 3.15
N GLU A 135 -3.66 19.73 4.16
CA GLU A 135 -4.53 18.93 5.04
C GLU A 135 -5.85 18.54 4.38
N CYS A 136 -5.83 17.47 3.58
CA CYS A 136 -7.06 16.85 3.09
C CYS A 136 -7.96 16.43 4.28
N LEU A 137 -9.26 16.74 4.15
CA LEU A 137 -10.23 16.45 5.19
C LEU A 137 -10.52 14.95 5.27
N TRP A 138 -10.58 14.26 4.11
CA TRP A 138 -10.89 12.83 3.98
C TRP A 138 -10.06 11.95 4.91
N LYS A 139 -10.77 11.24 5.79
CA LYS A 139 -10.22 10.38 6.84
C LYS A 139 -11.16 9.21 7.08
N ALA A 140 -10.57 8.04 7.30
CA ALA A 140 -11.29 6.84 7.69
C ALA A 140 -10.54 6.11 8.82
N LYS A 141 -11.15 5.06 9.37
CA LYS A 141 -10.54 4.13 10.32
C LYS A 141 -10.91 2.70 9.96
N ALA A 142 -9.98 1.79 10.17
CA ALA A 142 -10.22 0.36 10.23
C ALA A 142 -9.98 -0.12 11.66
N VAL A 143 -10.90 -0.90 12.22
CA VAL A 143 -10.80 -1.44 13.57
C VAL A 143 -11.12 -2.93 13.55
N PHE A 144 -10.27 -3.74 14.16
CA PHE A 144 -10.47 -5.17 14.33
C PHE A 144 -11.28 -5.45 15.60
N PHE A 145 -12.45 -6.04 15.43
CA PHE A 145 -13.33 -6.48 16.50
C PHE A 145 -13.06 -7.94 16.80
N VAL A 146 -12.55 -8.24 17.99
CA VAL A 146 -12.09 -9.58 18.38
C VAL A 146 -13.26 -10.54 18.56
N GLU A 147 -14.30 -10.09 19.25
CA GLU A 147 -15.51 -10.86 19.54
C GLU A 147 -16.75 -9.97 19.35
N PRO A 148 -17.90 -10.51 18.92
CA PRO A 148 -18.10 -11.88 18.42
C PRO A 148 -17.70 -12.06 16.94
N ILE A 149 -17.30 -10.98 16.25
CA ILE A 149 -17.23 -10.96 14.77
C ILE A 149 -15.87 -11.42 14.23
N ASN A 150 -14.79 -11.28 15.01
CA ASN A 150 -13.40 -11.58 14.62
C ASN A 150 -12.98 -10.99 13.26
N ALA A 151 -13.39 -9.74 12.99
CA ALA A 151 -13.25 -9.10 11.69
C ALA A 151 -12.84 -7.63 11.79
N TRP A 152 -12.22 -7.13 10.73
CA TRP A 152 -11.98 -5.72 10.49
C TRP A 152 -13.26 -5.05 10.00
N LYS A 153 -13.67 -3.98 10.68
CA LYS A 153 -14.71 -3.04 10.24
C LYS A 153 -14.06 -1.76 9.73
N PHE A 154 -14.58 -1.24 8.63
CA PHE A 154 -14.23 0.06 8.06
C PHE A 154 -15.26 1.11 8.48
N ALA A 155 -14.81 2.35 8.68
CA ALA A 155 -15.70 3.49 8.89
C ALA A 155 -15.04 4.78 8.39
N ILE A 156 -15.77 5.54 7.58
CA ILE A 156 -15.42 6.89 7.17
C ILE A 156 -15.62 7.83 8.38
N ILE A 157 -14.73 8.80 8.55
CA ILE A 157 -14.81 9.83 9.59
C ILE A 157 -15.15 11.18 8.95
N TYR A 158 -14.51 11.46 7.82
CA TYR A 158 -14.78 12.62 6.96
C TYR A 158 -14.64 12.17 5.51
N GLU A 159 -15.60 12.54 4.67
CA GLU A 159 -15.68 12.16 3.26
C GLU A 159 -15.22 13.29 2.31
N ASP A 160 -15.15 14.52 2.80
CA ASP A 160 -14.83 15.70 1.99
C ASP A 160 -13.36 15.74 1.57
N HIS A 161 -13.10 16.21 0.35
CA HIS A 161 -11.78 16.55 -0.14
C HIS A 161 -11.62 18.06 -0.28
N CYS A 162 -10.48 18.61 0.17
CA CYS A 162 -10.12 20.03 -0.03
C CYS A 162 -9.20 20.24 -1.25
N HIS A 163 -9.17 19.28 -2.17
CA HIS A 163 -8.36 19.28 -3.38
C HIS A 163 -9.16 18.63 -4.51
N PRO A 164 -8.87 18.94 -5.78
CA PRO A 164 -9.48 18.23 -6.89
C PRO A 164 -9.14 16.74 -6.79
N VAL A 165 -10.16 15.92 -7.06
CA VAL A 165 -10.05 14.47 -7.15
C VAL A 165 -10.11 14.14 -8.64
N ILE A 166 -9.12 13.42 -9.18
CA ILE A 166 -8.92 13.33 -10.64
C ILE A 166 -8.68 11.88 -11.06
N ASN A 167 -9.73 11.25 -11.60
CA ASN A 167 -9.78 9.84 -11.96
C ASN A 167 -8.61 9.42 -12.86
N ASN A 168 -8.23 10.25 -13.85
CA ASN A 168 -7.13 9.95 -14.76
C ASN A 168 -5.74 9.96 -14.10
N PHE A 169 -5.56 10.60 -12.94
CA PHE A 169 -4.29 10.63 -12.21
C PHE A 169 -4.20 9.56 -11.12
N ALA A 170 -5.29 8.89 -10.75
CA ALA A 170 -5.28 7.92 -9.66
C ALA A 170 -4.26 6.76 -9.86
N PRO A 171 -4.14 6.13 -11.04
CA PRO A 171 -3.15 5.05 -11.25
C PRO A 171 -1.69 5.50 -11.09
N PHE A 172 -1.43 6.81 -11.08
CA PHE A 172 -0.11 7.39 -10.88
C PHE A 172 0.24 7.59 -9.40
N PHE A 173 -0.69 7.42 -8.45
CA PHE A 173 -0.34 7.43 -7.04
C PHE A 173 0.58 6.23 -6.70
N PRO A 174 1.65 6.42 -5.89
CA PRO A 174 2.54 5.33 -5.49
C PRO A 174 1.84 4.18 -4.75
N VAL A 175 0.69 4.43 -4.12
CA VAL A 175 -0.10 3.39 -3.44
C VAL A 175 -0.67 2.40 -4.45
N HIS A 176 -1.38 2.88 -5.46
CA HIS A 176 -2.05 2.03 -6.47
C HIS A 176 -1.02 1.25 -7.28
N ARG A 177 0.09 1.89 -7.70
CA ARG A 177 1.25 1.19 -8.31
C ARG A 177 1.93 0.15 -7.39
N ARG A 178 1.71 0.18 -6.07
CA ARG A 178 2.20 -0.84 -5.12
C ARG A 178 1.19 -1.96 -4.97
N LEU A 179 -0.10 -1.66 -4.91
CA LEU A 179 -1.18 -2.64 -4.83
C LEU A 179 -1.33 -3.47 -6.12
N ALA A 180 -1.05 -2.87 -7.29
CA ALA A 180 -1.02 -3.58 -8.58
C ALA A 180 0.12 -4.62 -8.73
N ARG A 181 0.99 -4.79 -7.73
CA ARG A 181 2.12 -5.75 -7.75
C ARG A 181 1.66 -7.11 -7.24
N THR A 182 0.89 -7.82 -8.07
CA THR A 182 0.51 -9.22 -7.78
C THR A 182 1.75 -10.11 -7.69
N LYS A 183 1.59 -11.31 -7.09
CA LYS A 183 2.66 -12.32 -6.99
C LYS A 183 3.28 -12.61 -8.37
N ASP A 184 2.45 -12.72 -9.41
CA ASP A 184 2.87 -13.04 -10.77
C ASP A 184 3.70 -11.92 -11.41
N VAL A 185 3.30 -10.67 -11.19
CA VAL A 185 4.05 -9.48 -11.65
C VAL A 185 5.42 -9.43 -10.97
N VAL A 186 5.49 -9.66 -9.66
CA VAL A 186 6.76 -9.71 -8.91
C VAL A 186 7.64 -10.87 -9.40
N ALA A 187 7.09 -12.07 -9.54
CA ALA A 187 7.82 -13.24 -10.04
C ALA A 187 8.36 -12.99 -11.46
N ARG A 188 7.57 -12.35 -12.34
CA ARG A 188 8.00 -11.99 -13.69
C ARG A 188 9.13 -10.96 -13.68
N ILE A 189 9.06 -9.91 -12.84
CA ILE A 189 10.14 -8.93 -12.66
C ILE A 189 11.45 -9.63 -12.24
N LEU A 190 11.36 -10.54 -11.27
CA LEU A 190 12.52 -11.30 -10.81
C LEU A 190 13.06 -12.22 -11.91
N SER A 191 12.20 -12.86 -12.72
CA SER A 191 12.62 -13.67 -13.87
C SER A 191 13.39 -12.84 -14.92
N TYR A 192 12.93 -11.63 -15.23
CA TYR A 192 13.61 -10.74 -16.17
C TYR A 192 14.92 -10.15 -15.60
N SER A 193 14.99 -9.96 -14.27
CA SER A 193 16.22 -9.47 -13.61
C SER A 193 17.38 -10.47 -13.64
N LYS A 194 17.09 -11.77 -13.84
CA LYS A 194 18.13 -12.81 -14.00
C LYS A 194 18.80 -12.78 -15.38
N GLN A 195 18.24 -12.07 -16.35
CA GLN A 195 18.78 -11.95 -17.70
C GLN A 195 19.74 -10.74 -17.77
N PRO A 196 21.03 -10.92 -18.09
CA PRO A 196 22.05 -9.87 -17.91
C PRO A 196 21.93 -8.69 -18.88
N LYS A 197 21.03 -8.75 -19.87
CA LYS A 197 20.82 -7.69 -20.87
C LYS A 197 19.70 -6.71 -20.50
N ASN A 198 18.85 -7.02 -19.52
CA ASN A 198 17.65 -6.23 -19.25
C ASN A 198 17.96 -5.12 -18.24
N THR A 199 17.85 -3.85 -18.66
CA THR A 199 17.84 -2.72 -17.72
C THR A 199 16.52 -2.65 -16.97
N SER A 200 16.45 -1.89 -15.86
CA SER A 200 15.19 -1.67 -15.15
C SER A 200 14.12 -0.97 -16.01
N SER A 201 14.51 -0.24 -17.06
CA SER A 201 13.59 0.35 -18.04
C SER A 201 13.00 -0.71 -18.98
N ASP A 202 13.84 -1.65 -19.43
CA ASP A 202 13.41 -2.76 -20.28
C ASP A 202 12.49 -3.70 -19.50
N ILE A 203 12.85 -4.05 -18.26
CA ILE A 203 12.00 -4.86 -17.37
C ILE A 203 10.63 -4.19 -17.18
N ALA A 204 10.59 -2.88 -16.88
CA ALA A 204 9.32 -2.18 -16.74
C ALA A 204 8.48 -2.18 -18.03
N SER A 205 9.14 -2.11 -19.20
CA SER A 205 8.47 -2.13 -20.50
C SER A 205 7.94 -3.53 -20.88
N LEU A 206 8.71 -4.58 -20.59
CA LEU A 206 8.29 -5.98 -20.74
C LEU A 206 7.11 -6.31 -19.82
N ILE A 207 7.13 -5.84 -18.56
CA ILE A 207 6.04 -6.07 -17.61
C ILE A 207 4.74 -5.39 -18.03
N ARG A 208 4.80 -4.16 -18.58
CA ARG A 208 3.60 -3.50 -19.14
C ARG A 208 3.05 -4.22 -20.39
N LYS A 209 3.88 -4.99 -21.10
CA LYS A 209 3.48 -5.81 -22.24
C LYS A 209 2.83 -7.13 -21.79
N ASP A 210 3.41 -7.80 -20.78
CA ASP A 210 2.89 -9.04 -20.22
C ASP A 210 1.60 -8.83 -19.42
N PHE A 211 1.51 -7.71 -18.69
CA PHE A 211 0.40 -7.36 -17.80
C PHE A 211 -0.19 -6.00 -18.20
N PRO A 212 -1.00 -5.93 -19.27
CA PRO A 212 -1.64 -4.69 -19.69
C PRO A 212 -2.50 -4.10 -18.55
N GLY A 213 -2.30 -2.82 -18.27
CA GLY A 213 -2.93 -2.10 -17.16
C GLY A 213 -2.05 -1.92 -15.92
N VAL A 214 -0.99 -2.73 -15.73
CA VAL A 214 -0.10 -2.60 -14.57
C VAL A 214 0.89 -1.44 -14.74
N GLN A 215 0.62 -0.33 -14.05
CA GLN A 215 1.49 0.85 -14.07
C GLN A 215 2.72 0.66 -13.16
N ILE A 216 3.84 0.21 -13.74
CA ILE A 216 5.13 0.06 -13.05
C ILE A 216 6.17 1.04 -13.60
N LYS A 217 6.88 1.75 -12.71
CA LYS A 217 8.04 2.60 -13.06
C LYS A 217 9.35 1.80 -12.92
N PRO A 218 10.44 2.13 -13.64
CA PRO A 218 11.74 1.44 -13.51
C PRO A 218 12.28 1.39 -12.07
N ARG A 219 11.99 2.42 -11.27
CA ARG A 219 12.34 2.48 -9.84
C ARG A 219 11.64 1.40 -9.02
N ASP A 220 10.42 1.02 -9.40
CA ASP A 220 9.66 -0.03 -8.73
C ASP A 220 10.33 -1.40 -8.92
N CYS A 221 10.79 -1.70 -10.15
CA CYS A 221 11.60 -2.89 -10.45
C CYS A 221 12.90 -2.93 -9.63
N ILE A 222 13.63 -1.79 -9.54
CA ILE A 222 14.85 -1.69 -8.72
C ILE A 222 14.55 -2.01 -7.25
N ASN A 223 13.49 -1.42 -6.68
CA ASN A 223 13.12 -1.65 -5.29
C ASN A 223 12.73 -3.12 -5.02
N ILE A 224 12.03 -3.78 -5.95
CA ILE A 224 11.65 -5.20 -5.86
C ILE A 224 12.89 -6.11 -5.92
N ILE A 225 13.79 -5.88 -6.88
CA ILE A 225 15.03 -6.65 -7.02
C ILE A 225 15.93 -6.45 -5.78
N ALA A 226 15.98 -5.24 -5.22
CA ALA A 226 16.73 -4.96 -4.00
C ALA A 226 16.12 -5.69 -2.78
N ALA A 227 14.79 -5.68 -2.62
CA ALA A 227 14.11 -6.42 -1.57
C ALA A 227 14.35 -7.93 -1.65
N GLU A 228 14.29 -8.51 -2.85
CA GLU A 228 14.59 -9.94 -3.06
C GLU A 228 16.05 -10.27 -2.74
N LYS A 229 17.01 -9.39 -3.12
CA LYS A 229 18.42 -9.55 -2.75
C LYS A 229 18.64 -9.52 -1.24
N VAL A 230 17.91 -8.67 -0.50
CA VAL A 230 17.97 -8.66 0.97
C VAL A 230 17.35 -9.94 1.55
N ARG A 231 16.24 -10.42 0.99
CA ARG A 231 15.55 -11.65 1.41
C ARG A 231 16.40 -12.90 1.21
N VAL A 232 17.06 -13.03 0.06
CA VAL A 232 17.89 -14.20 -0.30
C VAL A 232 19.30 -14.09 0.29
N GLY A 233 19.86 -12.88 0.35
CA GLY A 233 21.26 -12.64 0.73
C GLY A 233 21.52 -12.35 2.20
N GLY A 234 20.49 -12.21 3.05
CA GLY A 234 20.64 -12.09 4.49
C GLY A 234 21.42 -10.84 4.95
N MET A 235 20.79 -9.67 4.87
CA MET A 235 21.18 -8.45 5.61
C MET A 235 22.65 -8.00 5.46
N LEU A 236 23.00 -7.41 4.30
CA LEU A 236 24.13 -6.48 4.20
C LEU A 236 23.64 -5.03 4.26
N THR A 237 23.53 -4.48 5.47
CA THR A 237 23.49 -3.02 5.66
C THR A 237 24.90 -2.45 5.46
N PRO A 238 25.10 -1.44 4.59
CA PRO A 238 26.38 -0.77 4.52
C PRO A 238 26.62 0.03 5.81
N THR A 239 27.83 -0.12 6.36
CA THR A 239 28.42 0.74 7.38
C THR A 239 28.80 2.11 6.82
#